data_AF-A0A2E0FHH7-F1
#
_entry.id   AF-A0A2E0FHH7-F1
#
_cell.length_a   1.000
_cell.length_b   1.000
_cell.length_c   1.000
_cell.angle_alpha   90.00
_cell.angle_beta   90.00
_cell.angle_gamma   90.00
#
_symmetry.space_group_name_H-M   'P 1'
#
loop_
_entity.id
_entity.type
_entity.pdbx_description
1 polymer ?
#
loop_
_entity_poly.entity_id
_entity_poly.type
_entity_poly.pdbx_seq_one_letter_code
_entity_poly.pdbx_strand_id
1 'polypeptide(L)'
;MPSQTRRRYKPLPFDSIEHANEYLKLSENYPSGLEWVYEDGWRTKGEMCGKWNATGEYYVVRLFGEQYHAHRIVYYLRTGEDPAGKDIIHGDTNKSKDNRKDLMAWEGLRVNKVSNRGALRFRTIKEKKSA
;
A
#
# COMPACT_ATOMS: atom_id res chain seq x y z
N MET A 1 4.39 23.34 12.66
CA MET A 1 3.52 22.16 12.80
C MET A 1 3.82 21.21 11.66
N PRO A 2 4.05 19.90 11.87
CA PRO A 2 4.19 18.97 10.75
C PRO A 2 2.90 19.01 9.93
N SER A 3 3.01 19.22 8.61
CA SER A 3 1.84 19.17 7.74
C SER A 3 1.35 17.73 7.68
N GLN A 4 0.10 17.53 8.07
CA GLN A 4 -0.57 16.24 7.99
C GLN A 4 -1.16 16.12 6.59
N THR A 5 -0.36 15.73 5.61
CA THR A 5 -0.82 15.52 4.24
C THR A 5 -1.13 14.05 3.99
N ARG A 6 -2.37 13.77 3.58
CA ARG A 6 -2.76 12.44 3.11
C ARG A 6 -2.04 12.11 1.81
N ARG A 7 -1.67 10.84 1.63
CA ARG A 7 -1.17 10.35 0.34
C ARG A 7 -2.29 10.45 -0.68
N ARG A 8 -2.02 11.09 -1.81
CA ARG A 8 -2.92 11.10 -2.95
C ARG A 8 -2.66 9.84 -3.76
N TYR A 9 -3.51 8.83 -3.58
CA TYR A 9 -3.47 7.64 -4.41
C TYR A 9 -4.19 7.91 -5.72
N LYS A 10 -3.69 7.26 -6.77
CA LYS A 10 -4.39 7.20 -8.04
C LYS A 10 -5.66 6.34 -7.87
N PRO A 11 -6.77 6.68 -8.56
CA PRO A 11 -7.92 5.79 -8.63
C PRO A 11 -7.48 4.44 -9.22
N LEU A 12 -8.12 3.36 -8.79
CA LEU A 12 -7.86 2.06 -9.39
C LEU A 12 -8.32 2.08 -10.85
N PRO A 13 -7.62 1.41 -11.77
CA PRO A 13 -7.92 1.48 -13.19
C PRO A 13 -9.04 0.49 -13.60
N PHE A 14 -9.97 0.21 -12.70
CA PHE A 14 -11.03 -0.77 -12.91
C PHE A 14 -12.39 -0.13 -12.70
N ASP A 15 -13.30 -0.38 -13.62
CA ASP A 15 -14.69 0.09 -13.50
C ASP A 15 -15.51 -0.84 -12.59
N SER A 16 -15.16 -2.13 -12.55
CA SER A 16 -15.80 -3.14 -11.72
C SER A 16 -14.84 -4.27 -11.34
N ILE A 17 -15.27 -5.16 -10.45
CA ILE A 17 -14.50 -6.34 -10.04
C ILE A 17 -14.34 -7.31 -11.22
N GLU A 18 -15.38 -7.45 -12.04
CA GLU A 18 -15.37 -8.26 -13.25
C GLU A 18 -14.31 -7.75 -14.22
N HIS A 19 -14.26 -6.42 -14.44
CA HIS A 19 -13.23 -5.78 -15.25
C HIS A 19 -11.83 -6.05 -14.68
N ALA A 20 -11.65 -5.98 -13.35
CA ALA A 20 -10.37 -6.33 -12.72
C ALA A 20 -9.98 -7.81 -12.94
N ASN A 21 -10.96 -8.73 -12.86
CA ASN A 21 -10.78 -10.17 -13.02
C ASN A 21 -10.40 -10.59 -14.44
N GLU A 22 -10.65 -9.76 -15.46
CA GLU A 22 -10.15 -10.00 -16.82
C GLU A 22 -8.62 -9.94 -16.88
N TYR A 23 -7.99 -9.13 -16.02
CA TYR A 23 -6.55 -8.92 -16.03
C TYR A 23 -5.82 -9.74 -14.95
N LEU A 24 -6.38 -9.79 -13.75
CA LEU A 24 -5.70 -10.35 -12.59
C LEU A 24 -6.71 -10.98 -11.62
N LYS A 25 -6.25 -11.96 -10.86
CA LYS A 25 -7.06 -12.62 -9.83
C LYS A 25 -6.31 -12.71 -8.52
N LEU A 26 -7.03 -12.94 -7.43
CA LEU A 26 -6.43 -13.25 -6.14
C LEU A 26 -5.63 -14.55 -6.21
N SER A 27 -4.48 -14.56 -5.54
CA SER A 27 -3.60 -15.72 -5.45
C SER A 27 -3.17 -15.99 -4.02
N GLU A 28 -3.17 -17.26 -3.64
CA GLU A 28 -2.61 -17.75 -2.38
C GLU A 28 -1.14 -18.18 -2.53
N ASN A 29 -0.65 -18.34 -3.76
CA ASN A 29 0.69 -18.84 -4.05
C ASN A 29 1.76 -17.77 -3.87
N TYR A 30 1.40 -16.50 -4.08
CA TYR A 30 2.37 -15.41 -4.12
C TYR A 30 2.15 -14.35 -3.04
N PRO A 31 3.22 -13.81 -2.44
CA PRO A 31 3.12 -12.76 -1.42
C PRO A 31 2.57 -11.43 -1.94
N SER A 32 2.55 -11.22 -3.26
CA SER A 32 1.85 -10.09 -3.88
C SER A 32 0.32 -10.22 -3.77
N GLY A 33 -0.19 -11.43 -3.49
CA GLY A 33 -1.62 -11.75 -3.40
C GLY A 33 -2.33 -11.80 -4.73
N LEU A 34 -1.61 -11.73 -5.86
CA LEU A 34 -2.17 -11.60 -7.20
C LEU A 34 -1.48 -12.51 -8.22
N GLU A 35 -2.27 -12.99 -9.19
CA GLU A 35 -1.84 -13.75 -10.37
C GLU A 35 -2.32 -13.09 -11.66
N TRP A 36 -1.55 -13.21 -12.74
CA TRP A 36 -2.01 -12.80 -14.08
C TRP A 36 -3.04 -13.79 -14.64
N VAL A 37 -4.11 -13.27 -15.23
CA VAL A 37 -5.17 -14.09 -15.86
C VAL A 37 -4.94 -14.27 -17.36
N TYR A 38 -4.17 -13.36 -17.97
CA TYR A 38 -3.81 -13.37 -19.38
C TYR A 38 -2.31 -13.51 -19.56
N GLU A 39 -1.92 -13.77 -20.81
CA GLU A 39 -0.54 -13.82 -21.24
C GLU A 39 -0.30 -12.74 -22.29
N ASP A 40 0.84 -12.06 -22.20
CA ASP A 40 1.36 -11.15 -23.21
C ASP A 40 2.89 -11.27 -23.28
N GLY A 41 3.56 -10.46 -24.12
CA GLY A 41 5.02 -10.52 -24.26
C GLY A 41 5.83 -10.20 -23.00
N TRP A 42 5.19 -9.74 -21.92
CA TRP A 42 5.80 -9.33 -20.66
C TRP A 42 5.23 -10.03 -19.43
N ARG A 43 4.13 -10.78 -19.59
CA ARG A 43 3.34 -11.37 -18.51
C ARG A 43 2.95 -12.78 -18.88
N THR A 44 3.19 -13.72 -17.97
CA THR A 44 2.78 -15.11 -18.15
C THR A 44 1.52 -15.38 -17.37
N LYS A 45 0.54 -16.06 -17.98
CA LYS A 45 -0.69 -16.45 -17.30
C LYS A 45 -0.38 -17.38 -16.12
N GLY A 46 -0.97 -17.09 -14.97
CA GLY A 46 -0.80 -17.87 -13.73
C GLY A 46 0.46 -17.52 -12.94
N GLU A 47 1.37 -16.70 -13.46
CA GLU A 47 2.51 -16.22 -12.70
C GLU A 47 2.16 -15.05 -11.77
N MET A 48 3.08 -14.76 -10.86
CA MET A 48 2.95 -13.68 -9.89
C MET A 48 2.66 -12.33 -10.57
N CYS A 49 1.53 -11.74 -10.23
CA CYS A 49 1.21 -10.38 -10.61
C CYS A 49 1.80 -9.39 -9.61
N GLY A 50 2.68 -8.53 -10.11
CA GLY A 50 3.40 -7.52 -9.34
C GLY A 50 4.82 -7.93 -8.93
N LYS A 51 5.58 -6.95 -8.45
CA LYS A 51 6.97 -7.13 -8.00
C LYS A 51 7.24 -6.37 -6.71
N TRP A 52 8.19 -6.85 -5.93
CA TRP A 52 8.66 -6.14 -4.76
C TRP A 52 9.36 -4.82 -5.16
N ASN A 53 8.96 -3.71 -4.54
CA ASN A 53 9.63 -2.43 -4.67
C ASN A 53 10.35 -2.11 -3.36
N ALA A 54 11.69 -2.10 -3.39
CA ALA A 54 12.51 -1.85 -2.21
C ALA A 54 12.36 -0.42 -1.64
N THR A 55 12.19 0.59 -2.49
CA THR A 55 12.07 2.00 -2.06
C THR A 55 10.76 2.26 -1.32
N GLY A 56 9.67 1.68 -1.82
CA GLY A 56 8.36 1.76 -1.17
C GLY A 56 8.19 0.72 -0.06
N GLU A 57 9.02 -0.32 -0.07
CA GLU A 57 8.84 -1.56 0.69
C GLU A 57 7.44 -2.14 0.52
N TYR A 58 6.92 -2.24 -0.71
CA TYR A 58 5.62 -2.86 -0.99
C TYR A 58 5.67 -3.57 -2.33
N TYR A 59 4.79 -4.55 -2.52
CA TYR A 59 4.49 -5.07 -3.84
C TYR A 59 3.76 -4.02 -4.69
N VAL A 60 4.22 -3.84 -5.93
CA VAL A 60 3.63 -2.91 -6.90
C VAL A 60 3.34 -3.63 -8.22
N VAL A 61 2.26 -3.24 -8.88
CA VAL A 61 1.82 -3.80 -10.16
C VAL A 61 1.82 -2.68 -11.20
N ARG A 62 2.23 -2.98 -12.43
CA ARG A 62 2.04 -2.07 -13.57
C ARG A 62 0.85 -2.50 -14.42
N LEU A 63 -0.13 -1.60 -14.54
CA LEU A 63 -1.35 -1.77 -15.32
C LEU A 63 -1.56 -0.50 -16.14
N PHE A 64 -1.94 -0.64 -17.41
CA PHE A 64 -2.27 0.48 -18.30
C PHE A 64 -1.21 1.62 -18.32
N GLY A 65 0.07 1.26 -18.25
CA GLY A 65 1.19 2.22 -18.23
C GLY A 65 1.46 2.88 -16.87
N GLU A 66 0.60 2.67 -15.88
CA GLU A 66 0.74 3.24 -14.54
C GLU A 66 1.15 2.19 -13.49
N GLN A 67 1.69 2.67 -12.36
CA GLN A 67 2.09 1.83 -11.24
C GLN A 67 1.11 1.98 -10.07
N TYR A 68 0.64 0.85 -9.56
CA TYR A 68 -0.29 0.75 -8.43
C TYR A 68 0.30 -0.12 -7.32
N HIS A 69 -0.15 0.10 -6.08
CA HIS A 69 0.20 -0.75 -4.96
C HIS A 69 -0.66 -2.02 -4.97
N ALA A 70 -0.02 -3.19 -4.94
CA ALA A 70 -0.70 -4.48 -5.03
C ALA A 70 -1.70 -4.68 -3.87
N HIS A 71 -1.34 -4.28 -2.65
CA HIS A 71 -2.23 -4.43 -1.48
C HIS A 71 -3.55 -3.66 -1.63
N ARG A 72 -3.58 -2.54 -2.37
CA ARG A 72 -4.83 -1.81 -2.64
C ARG A 72 -5.73 -2.57 -3.60
N ILE A 73 -5.15 -3.18 -4.63
CA ILE A 73 -5.87 -4.03 -5.59
C ILE A 73 -6.40 -5.27 -4.88
N VAL A 74 -5.58 -5.91 -4.04
CA VAL A 74 -6.01 -7.08 -3.25
C VAL A 74 -7.16 -6.74 -2.31
N TYR A 75 -7.10 -5.58 -1.63
CA TYR A 75 -8.22 -5.12 -0.81
C TYR A 75 -9.50 -4.97 -1.66
N TYR A 76 -9.41 -4.25 -2.78
CA TYR A 76 -10.54 -4.04 -3.69
C TYR A 76 -11.18 -5.35 -4.17
N LEU A 77 -10.37 -6.33 -4.58
CA LEU A 77 -10.88 -7.64 -5.03
C LEU A 77 -11.50 -8.47 -3.90
N ARG A 78 -11.07 -8.27 -2.65
CA ARG A 78 -11.60 -8.99 -1.49
C ARG A 78 -12.91 -8.41 -0.98
N THR A 79 -13.01 -7.09 -0.94
CA THR A 79 -14.16 -6.38 -0.34
C THR A 79 -15.17 -5.92 -1.38
N GLY A 80 -14.75 -5.77 -2.63
CA GLY A 80 -15.52 -5.11 -3.68
C GLY A 80 -15.60 -3.59 -3.54
N GLU A 81 -14.93 -3.01 -2.55
CA GLU A 81 -14.98 -1.57 -2.26
C GLU A 81 -13.71 -0.87 -2.74
N ASP A 82 -13.86 0.21 -3.52
CA ASP A 82 -12.72 1.04 -3.90
C ASP A 82 -12.13 1.69 -2.63
N PRO A 83 -10.86 1.43 -2.28
CA PRO A 83 -10.22 2.05 -1.13
C PRO A 83 -10.11 3.58 -1.25
N ALA A 84 -10.32 4.15 -2.44
CA ALA A 84 -10.35 5.59 -2.71
C ALA A 84 -9.14 6.30 -2.06
N GLY A 85 -9.36 7.42 -1.37
CA GLY A 85 -8.33 8.16 -0.66
C GLY A 85 -7.83 7.52 0.65
N LYS A 86 -8.32 6.34 1.04
CA LYS A 86 -7.92 5.66 2.28
C LYS A 86 -6.56 4.98 2.10
N ASP A 87 -5.80 4.92 3.19
CA ASP A 87 -4.57 4.13 3.24
C ASP A 87 -4.98 2.67 3.50
N ILE A 88 -4.50 1.75 2.68
CA ILE A 88 -4.64 0.31 2.98
C ILE A 88 -3.36 -0.13 3.66
N ILE A 89 -3.48 -0.61 4.89
CA ILE A 89 -2.35 -1.01 5.74
C ILE A 89 -2.37 -2.52 5.98
N HIS A 90 -1.19 -3.10 6.10
CA HIS A 90 -1.01 -4.46 6.61
C HIS A 90 -1.17 -4.46 8.13
N GLY A 91 -1.78 -5.50 8.69
CA GLY A 91 -1.89 -5.65 10.14
C GLY A 91 -0.53 -5.67 10.84
N ASP A 92 -0.49 -5.32 12.13
CA ASP A 92 0.75 -5.14 12.91
C ASP A 92 1.66 -6.37 12.95
N THR A 93 1.07 -7.56 12.83
CA THR A 93 1.79 -8.84 12.80
C THR A 93 2.36 -9.18 11.42
N ASN A 94 1.93 -8.49 10.36
CA ASN A 94 2.35 -8.72 8.98
C ASN A 94 3.54 -7.84 8.56
N LYS A 95 4.67 -8.01 9.26
CA LYS A 95 5.91 -7.27 8.97
C LYS A 95 6.49 -7.59 7.59
N SER A 96 6.19 -8.76 7.04
CA SER A 96 6.59 -9.19 5.70
C SER A 96 5.80 -8.51 4.58
N LYS A 97 4.74 -7.76 4.90
CA LYS A 97 3.85 -7.09 3.94
C LYS A 97 3.31 -8.06 2.88
N ASP A 98 2.96 -9.24 3.36
CA ASP A 98 2.34 -10.29 2.57
C ASP A 98 0.89 -9.92 2.33
N ASN A 99 0.51 -9.66 1.08
CA ASN A 99 -0.84 -9.20 0.77
C ASN A 99 -1.90 -10.29 0.91
N ARG A 100 -1.49 -11.55 1.11
CA ARG A 100 -2.41 -12.65 1.40
C ARG A 100 -2.98 -12.59 2.81
N LYS A 101 -2.31 -11.89 3.73
CA LYS A 101 -2.77 -11.73 5.12
C LYS A 101 -3.75 -10.56 5.23
N ASP A 102 -4.18 -10.25 6.45
CA ASP A 102 -5.16 -9.20 6.72
C ASP A 102 -4.65 -7.82 6.27
N LEU A 103 -5.57 -7.12 5.60
CA LEU A 103 -5.43 -5.75 5.12
C LEU A 103 -6.57 -4.93 5.70
N MET A 104 -6.28 -3.73 6.17
CA MET A 104 -7.27 -2.85 6.79
C MET A 104 -7.27 -1.49 6.11
N ALA A 105 -8.47 -0.95 5.87
CA ALA A 105 -8.61 0.43 5.47
C ALA A 105 -8.41 1.34 6.68
N TRP A 106 -7.49 2.29 6.54
CA TRP A 106 -7.13 3.26 7.57
C TRP A 106 -7.42 4.67 7.06
N GLU A 107 -8.22 5.40 7.83
CA GLU A 107 -8.66 6.76 7.51
C GLU A 107 -7.90 7.85 8.28
N GLY A 108 -6.95 7.46 9.13
CA GLY A 108 -6.18 8.39 9.92
C GLY A 108 -5.25 9.26 9.08
N LEU A 109 -4.72 10.31 9.73
CA LEU A 109 -3.70 11.17 9.13
C LEU A 109 -2.34 10.58 9.41
N ARG A 110 -1.61 10.18 8.37
CA ARG A 110 -0.24 9.68 8.53
C ARG A 110 0.62 10.81 9.08
N VAL A 111 1.05 10.67 10.33
CA VAL A 111 2.03 11.59 10.91
C VAL A 111 3.36 11.30 10.22
N ASN A 112 3.76 12.15 9.27
CA ASN A 112 5.14 12.12 8.78
C ASN A 112 6.06 12.28 9.99
N LYS A 113 7.06 11.39 10.12
CA LYS A 113 8.00 11.38 11.25
C LYS A 113 8.34 12.82 11.64
N VAL A 114 8.04 13.18 12.88
CA VAL A 114 8.57 14.42 13.46
C VAL A 114 10.08 14.26 13.40
N SER A 115 10.71 14.92 12.44
CA SER A 115 12.17 15.07 12.36
C SER A 115 12.57 15.96 13.53
N ASN A 116 12.57 15.43 14.76
CA ASN A 116 13.12 16.08 15.93
C ASN A 116 13.23 15.11 17.12
N ARG A 117 14.08 14.08 17.01
CA ARG A 117 14.64 13.44 18.21
C ARG A 117 15.72 14.30 18.90
N GLY A 118 16.12 15.43 18.32
CA GLY A 118 17.06 16.39 18.91
C GLY A 118 16.38 17.55 19.68
N ALA A 119 15.35 18.18 19.12
CA ALA A 119 14.83 19.44 19.67
C ALA A 119 14.04 19.31 20.98
N LEU A 120 13.38 18.17 21.25
CA LEU A 120 12.66 17.98 22.51
C LEU A 120 13.59 17.86 23.73
N ARG A 121 14.82 17.34 23.56
CA ARG A 121 15.78 17.25 24.68
C ARG A 121 16.41 18.60 25.03
N PHE A 122 16.59 19.50 24.06
CA PHE A 122 17.18 20.83 24.33
C PHE A 122 16.23 21.80 25.04
N ARG A 123 14.91 21.72 24.81
CA ARG A 123 13.93 22.58 25.51
C ARG A 123 13.79 22.21 26.99
N THR A 124 13.67 20.92 27.30
CA THR A 124 13.53 20.46 28.69
C THR A 124 14.76 20.76 29.56
N ILE A 125 15.97 20.80 28.97
CA ILE A 125 17.20 21.15 29.72
C ILE A 125 17.30 22.66 29.98
N LYS A 126 16.82 23.51 29.06
CA LYS A 126 16.87 24.97 29.24
C LYS A 126 15.84 25.46 30.27
N GLU A 127 14.63 24.89 30.28
CA GLU A 127 13.59 25.24 31.26
C GLU A 127 13.96 24.81 32.69
N LYS A 128 14.68 23.70 32.87
CA LYS A 128 15.19 23.28 34.20
C LYS A 128 16.40 24.07 34.73
N LYS A 129 17.04 24.91 33.90
CA LYS A 129 18.19 25.74 34.31
C LYS A 129 17.83 27.21 34.53
N SER A 130 16.56 27.58 34.37
CA SER A 130 16.07 28.94 34.61
C SER A 130 14.92 28.98 35.62
N ALA A 131 14.80 27.93 36.44
CA ALA A 131 13.97 27.88 37.64
C ALA A 131 14.87 27.69 38.86
#